data_AF-A0A414LYQ8-F1
#
_entry.id   AF-A0A414LYQ8-F1
#
_cell.length_a   1.000
_cell.length_b   1.000
_cell.length_c   1.000
_cell.angle_alpha   90.00
_cell.angle_beta   90.00
_cell.angle_gamma   90.00
#
_symmetry.space_group_name_H-M   'P 1'
#
loop_
_entity.id
_entity.type
_entity.pdbx_description
1 polymer ?
#
loop_
_entity_poly.entity_id
_entity_poly.type
_entity_poly.pdbx_seq_one_letter_code
_entity_poly.pdbx_strand_id
1 'polypeptide(L)'
;MKKYNIVYIGIIGAVVLFFILYGNYKRNVASAIDNRYLAEFPQKLDENFTKEISDYVQDRIGCRDLLISLYTNFNNRVFRIFPNHMYGKNGNLFGNSNNYIASYQHLNGDDEWAEYFADYIYKLEKYCKQKDVEFVYMLNPDKFTIYPEEMPDSIGVYNTENLTDQIKRKICDKGVRHVFVDDIFLNEKSDQSYFNKKYDVAHWSDYGRIIGVNAVLKELSLGPLSVTNDFNMYEIVQKNKLFPRLRLMIS
;
A
#
# COMPACT_ATOMS: atom_id res chain seq x y z
N MET A 1 21.81 47.38 7.06
CA MET A 1 20.63 46.63 6.58
C MET A 1 19.48 47.58 6.33
N LYS A 2 18.79 47.48 5.18
CA LYS A 2 17.65 48.35 4.89
C LYS A 2 16.48 48.01 5.82
N LYS A 3 15.65 48.98 6.22
CA LYS A 3 14.56 48.79 7.20
C LYS A 3 13.60 47.64 6.82
N TYR A 4 13.33 47.44 5.52
CA TYR A 4 12.49 46.34 5.05
C TYR A 4 13.10 44.95 5.27
N ASN A 5 14.43 44.81 5.28
CA ASN A 5 15.09 43.52 5.57
C ASN A 5 14.87 43.11 7.03
N ILE A 6 14.88 44.07 7.96
CA ILE A 6 14.65 43.81 9.38
C ILE A 6 13.22 43.33 9.61
N VAL A 7 12.25 44.01 8.98
CA VAL A 7 10.83 43.62 9.03
C VAL A 7 10.62 42.23 8.43
N TYR A 8 11.21 41.96 7.26
CA TYR A 8 11.13 40.65 6.60
C TYR A 8 11.69 39.51 7.46
N ILE A 9 12.88 39.69 8.04
CA ILE A 9 13.49 38.72 8.96
C ILE A 9 12.61 38.52 10.20
N GLY A 10 12.08 39.60 10.75
CA GLY A 10 11.16 39.53 11.89
C GLY A 10 9.91 38.70 11.61
N ILE A 11 9.32 38.87 10.43
CA ILE A 11 8.14 38.10 9.99
C ILE A 11 8.49 36.62 9.83
N ILE A 12 9.57 36.28 9.13
CA ILE A 12 9.98 34.88 8.95
C ILE A 12 10.29 34.24 10.31
N GLY A 13 11.03 34.94 11.17
CA GLY A 13 11.34 34.49 12.52
C GLY A 13 10.08 34.21 13.34
N ALA A 14 9.07 35.10 13.27
CA ALA A 14 7.79 34.89 13.94
C ALA A 14 7.04 33.65 13.41
N VAL A 15 7.05 33.42 12.10
CA VAL A 15 6.42 32.23 11.48
C VAL A 15 7.13 30.95 11.92
N VAL A 16 8.47 30.93 11.91
CA VAL A 16 9.25 29.77 12.37
C VAL A 16 9.00 29.51 13.86
N LEU A 17 9.03 30.56 14.69
CA LEU A 17 8.76 30.44 16.12
C LEU A 17 7.34 29.94 16.39
N PHE A 18 6.35 30.38 15.62
CA PHE A 18 4.98 29.87 15.72
C PHE A 18 4.94 28.35 15.53
N PHE A 19 5.54 27.83 14.45
CA PHE A 19 5.54 26.39 14.21
C PHE A 19 6.31 25.59 15.26
N ILE A 20 7.39 26.14 15.82
CA ILE A 20 8.11 25.52 16.93
C ILE A 20 7.21 25.49 18.18
N LEU A 21 6.64 26.61 18.59
CA LEU A 21 5.82 26.70 19.81
C LEU A 21 4.59 25.77 19.80
N TYR A 22 4.01 25.54 18.63
CA TYR A 22 2.87 24.62 18.45
C TYR A 22 3.29 23.17 18.15
N GLY A 23 4.58 22.85 18.30
CA GLY A 23 5.12 21.51 18.09
C GLY A 23 4.66 20.47 19.12
N ASN A 24 4.72 19.20 18.73
CA ASN A 24 4.37 18.08 19.60
C ASN A 24 5.59 17.49 20.31
N TYR A 25 5.76 17.84 21.57
CA TYR A 25 6.90 17.42 22.40
C TYR A 25 6.62 16.23 23.33
N LYS A 26 5.47 15.56 23.18
CA LYS A 26 5.14 14.36 23.98
C LYS A 26 5.94 13.15 23.48
N ARG A 27 6.37 12.28 24.39
CA ARG A 27 7.08 11.05 24.03
C ARG A 27 6.10 9.97 23.55
N ASN A 28 6.58 9.03 22.73
CA ASN A 28 5.84 7.85 22.25
C ASN A 28 4.52 8.21 21.53
N VAL A 29 4.56 9.22 20.67
CA VAL A 29 3.40 9.63 19.87
C VAL A 29 3.39 8.84 18.57
N ALA A 30 2.25 8.21 18.26
CA ALA A 30 1.99 7.62 16.95
C ALA A 30 1.44 8.68 15.98
N SER A 31 2.03 8.77 14.78
CA SER A 31 1.53 9.58 13.66
C SER A 31 0.34 8.86 13.01
N ALA A 32 -0.81 9.53 12.97
CA ALA A 32 -1.99 9.01 12.28
C ALA A 32 -1.83 9.04 10.75
N ILE A 33 -1.05 9.99 10.21
CA ILE A 33 -0.83 10.13 8.77
C ILE A 33 0.23 9.14 8.28
N ASP A 34 1.30 8.93 9.05
CA ASP A 34 2.45 8.11 8.61
C ASP A 34 2.41 6.66 9.14
N ASN A 35 1.43 6.32 10.00
CA ASN A 35 1.30 5.02 10.65
C ASN A 35 2.59 4.51 11.31
N ARG A 36 3.34 5.42 11.94
CA ARG A 36 4.60 5.14 12.67
C ARG A 36 4.73 6.03 13.90
N TYR A 37 5.64 5.69 14.81
CA TYR A 37 6.00 6.59 15.91
C TYR A 37 6.83 7.78 15.42
N LEU A 38 6.61 8.95 16.03
CA LEU A 38 7.41 10.14 15.82
C LEU A 38 8.81 9.96 16.42
N ALA A 39 9.83 10.48 15.75
CA ALA A 39 11.20 10.43 16.22
C ALA A 39 11.34 10.99 17.64
N GLU A 40 12.12 10.35 18.48
CA GLU A 40 12.41 10.81 19.85
C GLU A 40 13.63 11.74 19.86
N PHE A 41 13.74 12.56 20.91
CA PHE A 41 14.88 13.46 21.03
C PHE A 41 16.17 12.63 21.18
N PRO A 42 17.25 12.93 20.44
CA PRO A 42 18.48 12.16 20.48
C PRO A 42 19.05 12.10 21.89
N GLN A 43 19.47 10.91 22.29
CA GLN A 43 20.01 10.67 23.64
C GLN A 43 21.55 10.73 23.69
N LYS A 44 22.20 10.64 22.53
CA LYS A 44 23.67 10.55 22.40
C LYS A 44 24.16 11.52 21.33
N LEU A 45 25.36 12.05 21.55
CA LEU A 45 26.09 12.86 20.58
C LEU A 45 27.04 11.95 19.79
N ASP A 46 26.52 11.28 18.77
CA ASP A 46 27.29 10.42 17.87
C ASP A 46 27.15 10.87 16.40
N GLU A 47 27.65 10.07 15.45
CA GLU A 47 27.62 10.36 14.02
C GLU A 47 26.20 10.57 13.47
N ASN A 48 25.17 10.02 14.13
CA ASN A 48 23.77 10.13 13.70
C ASN A 48 23.03 11.32 14.31
N PHE A 49 23.62 12.02 15.30
CA PHE A 49 22.97 13.07 16.06
C PHE A 49 22.28 14.13 15.18
N THR A 50 22.95 14.60 14.13
CA THR A 50 22.40 15.61 13.21
C THR A 50 21.15 15.10 12.49
N LYS A 51 21.16 13.83 12.06
CA LYS A 51 20.02 13.20 11.41
C LYS A 51 18.88 13.02 12.41
N GLU A 52 19.17 12.53 13.62
CA GLU A 52 18.17 12.34 14.67
C GLU A 52 17.50 13.64 15.11
N ILE A 53 18.26 14.74 15.24
CA ILE A 53 17.68 16.08 15.46
C ILE A 53 16.79 16.49 14.29
N SER A 54 17.26 16.32 13.05
CA SER A 54 16.49 16.69 11.87
C SER A 54 15.16 15.93 11.81
N ASP A 55 15.21 14.61 12.01
CA ASP A 55 14.02 13.75 12.03
C ASP A 55 13.07 14.16 13.16
N TYR A 56 13.60 14.44 14.37
CA TYR A 56 12.82 14.93 15.51
C TYR A 56 12.10 16.25 15.19
N VAL A 57 12.80 17.23 14.63
CA VAL A 57 12.22 18.54 14.30
C VAL A 57 11.17 18.40 13.19
N GLN A 58 11.47 17.61 12.13
CA GLN A 58 10.54 17.38 11.03
C GLN A 58 9.25 16.69 11.46
N ASP A 59 9.35 15.73 12.39
CA ASP A 59 8.19 14.97 12.88
C ASP A 59 7.32 15.79 13.83
N ARG A 60 7.91 16.73 14.57
CA ARG A 60 7.27 17.39 15.70
C ARG A 60 6.95 18.85 15.50
N ILE A 61 7.30 19.41 14.35
CA ILE A 61 6.94 20.79 14.00
C ILE A 61 5.41 20.97 14.04
N GLY A 62 4.97 22.09 14.61
CA GLY A 62 3.56 22.40 14.76
C GLY A 62 2.84 22.46 13.43
N CYS A 63 1.55 22.11 13.43
CA CYS A 63 0.68 22.12 12.25
C CYS A 63 1.15 21.23 11.07
N ARG A 64 2.14 20.35 11.25
CA ARG A 64 2.65 19.45 10.20
C ARG A 64 1.53 18.71 9.48
N ASP A 65 0.68 18.01 10.24
CA ASP A 65 -0.38 17.18 9.68
C ASP A 65 -1.41 17.99 8.87
N LEU A 66 -1.73 19.20 9.35
CA LEU A 66 -2.58 20.14 8.64
C LEU A 66 -1.93 20.61 7.33
N LEU A 67 -0.64 20.98 7.37
CA LEU A 67 0.09 21.45 6.20
C LEU A 67 0.25 20.34 5.15
N ILE A 68 0.59 19.12 5.57
CA ILE A 68 0.65 17.94 4.69
C ILE A 68 -0.72 17.68 4.06
N SER A 69 -1.79 17.74 4.86
CA SER A 69 -3.15 17.54 4.37
C SER A 69 -3.56 18.63 3.37
N LEU A 70 -3.28 19.90 3.68
CA LEU A 70 -3.58 21.03 2.79
C LEU A 70 -2.78 20.92 1.49
N TYR A 71 -1.48 20.66 1.58
CA TYR A 71 -0.61 20.47 0.42
C TYR A 71 -1.10 19.31 -0.45
N THR A 72 -1.35 18.14 0.15
CA THR A 72 -1.83 16.96 -0.56
C THR A 72 -3.19 17.22 -1.22
N ASN A 73 -4.15 17.78 -0.49
CA ASN A 73 -5.49 18.05 -1.04
C ASN A 73 -5.46 19.12 -2.13
N PHE A 74 -4.66 20.18 -1.96
CA PHE A 74 -4.50 21.22 -2.98
C PHE A 74 -3.89 20.65 -4.26
N ASN A 75 -2.76 19.95 -4.15
CA ASN A 75 -2.10 19.35 -5.32
C ASN A 75 -2.98 18.29 -5.99
N ASN A 76 -3.71 17.52 -5.19
CA ASN A 76 -4.64 16.53 -5.71
C ASN A 76 -5.80 17.18 -6.47
N ARG A 77 -6.36 18.26 -5.95
CA ARG A 77 -7.50 18.96 -6.57
C ARG A 77 -7.10 19.76 -7.81
N VAL A 78 -5.95 20.44 -7.76
CA VAL A 78 -5.51 21.36 -8.83
C VAL A 78 -4.72 20.63 -9.90
N PHE A 79 -3.77 19.78 -9.51
CA PHE A 79 -2.81 19.15 -10.42
C PHE A 79 -3.06 17.65 -10.61
N ARG A 80 -4.01 17.05 -9.89
CA ARG A 80 -4.23 15.60 -9.86
C ARG A 80 -2.95 14.83 -9.51
N ILE A 81 -2.15 15.39 -8.60
CA ILE A 81 -0.96 14.74 -8.07
C ILE A 81 -1.30 14.18 -6.69
N PHE A 82 -1.11 12.88 -6.51
CA PHE A 82 -1.25 12.22 -5.23
C PHE A 82 0.09 11.59 -4.83
N PRO A 83 0.58 11.79 -3.60
CA PRO A 83 1.85 11.21 -3.17
C PRO A 83 1.87 9.70 -3.42
N ASN A 84 2.94 9.20 -4.04
CA ASN A 84 3.18 7.77 -4.32
C ASN A 84 2.12 7.05 -5.18
N HIS A 85 1.22 7.79 -5.82
CA HIS A 85 0.17 7.22 -6.66
C HIS A 85 -0.04 8.04 -7.93
N MET A 86 -0.70 7.44 -8.91
CA MET A 86 -1.12 8.09 -10.14
C MET A 86 -2.60 7.86 -10.40
N TYR A 87 -3.22 8.83 -11.07
CA TYR A 87 -4.59 8.67 -11.55
C TYR A 87 -4.61 7.86 -12.83
N GLY A 88 -5.36 6.77 -12.80
CA GLY A 88 -5.94 6.15 -13.97
C GLY A 88 -7.23 6.82 -14.44
N LYS A 89 -7.95 6.13 -15.32
CA LYS A 89 -9.28 6.51 -15.79
C LYS A 89 -10.31 6.40 -14.66
N ASN A 90 -11.45 7.06 -14.85
CA ASN A 90 -12.59 7.05 -13.94
C ASN A 90 -12.28 7.37 -12.46
N GLY A 91 -11.13 8.00 -12.16
CA GLY A 91 -10.69 8.30 -10.80
C GLY A 91 -10.17 7.10 -10.01
N ASN A 92 -9.77 6.02 -10.69
CA ASN A 92 -8.96 4.95 -10.09
C ASN A 92 -7.55 5.46 -9.79
N LEU A 93 -7.02 5.10 -8.63
CA LEU A 93 -5.61 5.29 -8.31
C LEU A 93 -4.83 3.99 -8.55
N PHE A 94 -3.58 4.15 -8.97
CA PHE A 94 -2.57 3.10 -9.20
C PHE A 94 -1.22 3.52 -8.59
N GLY A 95 -0.33 2.56 -8.36
CA GLY A 95 1.05 2.85 -7.94
C GLY A 95 1.80 3.63 -9.02
N ASN A 96 2.74 4.50 -8.63
CA ASN A 96 3.54 5.30 -9.57
C ASN A 96 5.05 5.01 -9.49
N SER A 97 5.46 3.95 -8.78
CA SER A 97 6.86 3.59 -8.66
C SER A 97 7.38 3.04 -10.00
N ASN A 98 8.67 3.27 -10.29
CA ASN A 98 9.28 2.82 -11.54
C ASN A 98 9.10 1.32 -11.77
N ASN A 99 9.22 0.50 -10.72
CA ASN A 99 9.05 -0.96 -10.83
C ASN A 99 7.59 -1.34 -11.12
N TYR A 100 6.62 -0.66 -10.51
CA TYR A 100 5.19 -0.92 -10.74
C TYR A 100 4.82 -0.58 -12.19
N ILE A 101 5.29 0.58 -12.69
CA ILE A 101 5.09 0.99 -14.07
C ILE A 101 5.81 0.04 -15.03
N ALA A 102 7.08 -0.29 -14.79
CA ALA A 102 7.84 -1.22 -15.62
C ALA A 102 7.17 -2.60 -15.69
N SER A 103 6.54 -3.06 -14.61
CA SER A 103 5.76 -4.30 -14.63
C SER A 103 4.54 -4.21 -15.53
N TYR A 104 3.75 -3.13 -15.42
CA TYR A 104 2.62 -2.92 -16.34
C TYR A 104 3.06 -2.75 -17.80
N GLN A 105 4.21 -2.11 -18.03
CA GLN A 105 4.76 -1.95 -19.37
C GLN A 105 5.39 -3.23 -19.92
N HIS A 106 5.57 -4.27 -19.11
CA HIS A 106 6.28 -5.50 -19.46
C HIS A 106 7.77 -5.28 -19.76
N LEU A 107 8.36 -4.27 -19.13
CA LEU A 107 9.78 -3.92 -19.20
C LEU A 107 10.61 -4.51 -18.07
N ASN A 108 9.98 -5.18 -17.11
CA ASN A 108 10.64 -5.78 -15.94
C ASN A 108 10.96 -7.27 -16.09
N GLY A 109 10.79 -7.86 -17.28
CA GLY A 109 11.05 -9.28 -17.51
C GLY A 109 12.49 -9.67 -17.17
N ASP A 110 12.64 -10.82 -16.51
CA ASP A 110 13.91 -11.40 -16.08
C ASP A 110 13.73 -12.93 -15.98
N ASP A 111 13.91 -13.63 -17.11
CA ASP A 111 13.64 -15.09 -17.19
C ASP A 111 14.61 -15.90 -16.32
N GLU A 112 15.85 -15.43 -16.11
CA GLU A 112 16.82 -16.06 -15.23
C GLU A 112 16.36 -15.98 -13.77
N TRP A 113 15.89 -14.80 -13.33
CA TRP A 113 15.33 -14.66 -11.99
C TRP A 113 14.02 -15.43 -11.84
N ALA A 114 13.16 -15.45 -12.86
CA ALA A 114 11.91 -16.22 -12.84
C ALA A 114 12.19 -17.73 -12.70
N GLU A 115 13.20 -18.25 -13.42
CA GLU A 115 13.68 -19.63 -13.27
C GLU A 115 14.15 -19.89 -11.85
N TYR A 116 15.04 -19.04 -11.31
CA TYR A 116 15.56 -19.15 -9.95
C TYR A 116 14.44 -19.16 -8.90
N PHE A 117 13.47 -18.25 -9.02
CA PHE A 117 12.33 -18.15 -8.12
C PHE A 117 11.45 -19.40 -8.17
N ALA A 118 11.10 -19.87 -9.38
CA ALA A 118 10.32 -21.09 -9.55
C ALA A 118 11.05 -22.32 -8.99
N ASP A 119 12.38 -22.38 -9.13
CA ASP A 119 13.22 -23.42 -8.57
C ASP A 119 13.21 -23.41 -7.03
N TYR A 120 13.21 -22.23 -6.43
CA TYR A 120 13.07 -22.06 -4.99
C TYR A 120 11.71 -22.57 -4.50
N ILE A 121 10.61 -22.17 -5.14
CA ILE A 121 9.25 -22.61 -4.77
C ILE A 121 9.11 -24.13 -4.93
N TYR A 122 9.64 -24.71 -6.01
CA TYR A 122 9.64 -26.15 -6.22
C TYR A 122 10.38 -26.89 -5.10
N LYS A 123 11.56 -26.41 -4.70
CA LYS A 123 12.33 -27.01 -3.59
C LYS A 123 11.59 -26.87 -2.26
N LEU A 124 10.92 -25.74 -2.03
CA LEU A 124 10.10 -25.52 -0.84
C LEU A 124 8.90 -26.48 -0.79
N GLU A 125 8.19 -26.68 -1.90
CA GLU A 125 7.10 -27.65 -2.01
C GLU A 125 7.60 -29.07 -1.67
N LYS A 126 8.73 -29.49 -2.24
CA LYS A 126 9.33 -30.80 -1.95
C LYS A 126 9.71 -30.95 -0.47
N TYR A 127 10.25 -29.91 0.14
CA TYR A 127 10.58 -29.90 1.56
C TYR A 127 9.33 -30.07 2.44
N CYS A 128 8.25 -29.35 2.14
CA CYS A 128 6.98 -29.49 2.84
C CYS A 128 6.40 -30.90 2.68
N LYS A 129 6.40 -31.45 1.45
CA LYS A 129 5.95 -32.83 1.18
C LYS A 129 6.75 -33.88 1.94
N GLN A 130 8.07 -33.71 2.08
CA GLN A 130 8.91 -34.61 2.90
C GLN A 130 8.55 -34.58 4.40
N LYS A 131 7.85 -33.54 4.85
CA LYS A 131 7.39 -33.38 6.23
C LYS A 131 5.89 -33.63 6.41
N ASP A 132 5.23 -34.19 5.41
CA ASP A 132 3.77 -34.42 5.42
C ASP A 132 2.97 -33.11 5.61
N VAL A 133 3.48 -32.01 5.03
CA VAL A 133 2.83 -30.70 5.04
C VAL A 133 2.35 -30.36 3.63
N GLU A 134 1.05 -30.11 3.52
CA GLU A 134 0.42 -29.60 2.31
C GLU A 134 0.97 -28.22 1.93
N PHE A 135 1.28 -28.04 0.65
CA PHE A 135 1.82 -26.78 0.12
C PHE A 135 1.06 -26.36 -1.13
N VAL A 136 0.69 -25.08 -1.19
CA VAL A 136 0.09 -24.42 -2.36
C VAL A 136 0.76 -23.06 -2.50
N TYR A 137 1.31 -22.77 -3.67
CA TYR A 137 1.82 -21.44 -3.99
C TYR A 137 0.68 -20.55 -4.49
N MET A 138 0.50 -19.38 -3.88
CA MET A 138 -0.52 -18.41 -4.28
C MET A 138 0.15 -17.18 -4.88
N LEU A 139 -0.18 -16.85 -6.13
CA LEU A 139 0.27 -15.62 -6.77
C LEU A 139 -0.86 -14.60 -6.75
N ASN A 140 -0.54 -13.42 -6.21
CA ASN A 140 -1.47 -12.33 -6.03
C ASN A 140 -1.23 -11.25 -7.09
N PRO A 141 -2.20 -10.92 -7.96
CA PRO A 141 -1.99 -9.88 -8.95
C PRO A 141 -1.93 -8.47 -8.38
N ASP A 142 -1.25 -7.61 -9.13
CA ASP A 142 -1.38 -6.17 -9.05
C ASP A 142 -2.70 -5.69 -9.65
N LYS A 143 -3.14 -4.50 -9.23
CA LYS A 143 -4.40 -3.91 -9.70
C LYS A 143 -4.45 -3.71 -11.22
N PHE A 144 -3.32 -3.38 -11.84
CA PHE A 144 -3.27 -3.17 -13.30
C PHE A 144 -3.48 -4.47 -14.09
N THR A 145 -3.23 -5.64 -13.49
CA THR A 145 -3.46 -6.93 -14.15
C THR A 145 -4.95 -7.19 -14.34
N ILE A 146 -5.76 -6.75 -13.36
CA ILE A 146 -7.21 -6.97 -13.34
C ILE A 146 -7.98 -5.86 -14.04
N TYR A 147 -7.47 -4.62 -13.92
CA TYR A 147 -8.10 -3.43 -14.49
C TYR A 147 -7.14 -2.66 -15.41
N PRO A 148 -6.53 -3.31 -16.44
CA PRO A 148 -5.64 -2.63 -17.36
C PRO A 148 -6.35 -1.51 -18.14
N GLU A 149 -7.64 -1.65 -18.40
CA GLU A 149 -8.46 -0.64 -19.08
C GLU A 149 -8.56 0.67 -18.30
N GLU A 150 -8.38 0.62 -16.98
CA GLU A 150 -8.41 1.77 -16.09
C GLU A 150 -7.04 2.48 -15.99
N MET A 151 -5.97 1.92 -16.57
CA MET A 151 -4.66 2.59 -16.62
C MET A 151 -4.67 3.79 -17.60
N PRO A 152 -3.78 4.79 -17.41
CA PRO A 152 -3.66 5.92 -18.34
C PRO A 152 -3.21 5.50 -19.74
N ASP A 153 -3.84 6.02 -20.79
CA ASP A 153 -3.45 5.75 -22.19
C ASP A 153 -2.04 6.26 -22.53
N SER A 154 -1.48 7.16 -21.71
CA SER A 154 -0.12 7.66 -21.86
C SER A 154 0.97 6.63 -21.50
N ILE A 155 0.60 5.49 -20.92
CA ILE A 155 1.53 4.43 -20.52
C ILE A 155 1.33 3.24 -21.46
N GLY A 156 2.26 3.07 -22.40
CA GLY A 156 2.22 1.97 -23.37
C GLY A 156 2.67 0.63 -22.77
N VAL A 157 2.04 -0.44 -23.21
CA VAL A 157 2.37 -1.83 -22.87
C VAL A 157 3.08 -2.50 -24.05
N TYR A 158 4.18 -3.18 -23.79
CA TYR A 158 4.98 -3.84 -24.82
C TYR A 158 4.52 -5.31 -25.00
N ASN A 159 4.64 -5.82 -26.23
CA ASN A 159 4.24 -7.19 -26.57
C ASN A 159 5.32 -8.21 -26.18
N THR A 160 5.61 -8.29 -24.89
CA THR A 160 6.57 -9.22 -24.26
C THR A 160 5.98 -9.75 -22.96
N GLU A 161 6.49 -10.85 -22.42
CA GLU A 161 6.11 -11.29 -21.06
C GLU A 161 6.70 -10.33 -20.02
N ASN A 162 5.90 -9.94 -19.03
CA ASN A 162 6.44 -9.32 -17.81
C ASN A 162 7.02 -10.39 -16.88
N LEU A 163 7.66 -9.98 -15.79
CA LEU A 163 8.26 -10.93 -14.85
C LEU A 163 7.22 -11.88 -14.21
N THR A 164 6.03 -11.39 -13.90
CA THR A 164 4.95 -12.20 -13.30
C THR A 164 4.50 -13.31 -14.25
N ASP A 165 4.35 -13.00 -15.54
CA ASP A 165 3.99 -13.98 -16.58
C ASP A 165 5.08 -15.07 -16.71
N GLN A 166 6.34 -14.67 -16.68
CA GLN A 166 7.48 -15.59 -16.69
C GLN A 166 7.45 -16.51 -15.47
N ILE A 167 7.24 -15.97 -14.25
CA ILE A 167 7.10 -16.78 -13.03
C ILE A 167 5.95 -17.78 -13.18
N LYS A 168 4.76 -17.34 -13.63
CA LYS A 168 3.59 -18.21 -13.82
C LYS A 168 3.94 -19.39 -14.73
N ARG A 169 4.55 -19.11 -15.88
CA ARG A 169 4.99 -20.14 -16.84
C ARG A 169 5.96 -21.13 -16.20
N LYS A 170 7.01 -20.66 -15.53
CA LYS A 170 8.02 -21.53 -14.88
C LYS A 170 7.45 -22.37 -13.72
N ILE A 171 6.52 -21.82 -12.95
CA ILE A 171 5.81 -22.54 -11.88
C ILE A 171 4.97 -23.68 -12.47
N CYS A 172 4.26 -23.42 -13.57
CA CYS A 172 3.51 -24.44 -14.31
C CYS A 172 4.44 -25.53 -14.88
N ASP A 173 5.54 -25.15 -15.54
CA ASP A 173 6.49 -26.07 -16.17
C ASP A 173 7.09 -27.04 -15.14
N LYS A 174 7.31 -26.59 -13.90
CA LYS A 174 7.82 -27.43 -12.79
C LYS A 174 6.74 -28.27 -12.11
N GLY A 175 5.47 -28.11 -12.49
CA GLY A 175 4.34 -28.84 -11.90
C GLY A 175 4.13 -28.53 -10.42
N VAL A 176 4.50 -27.33 -9.97
CA VAL A 176 4.25 -26.88 -8.59
C VAL A 176 2.76 -26.66 -8.43
N ARG A 177 2.17 -27.16 -7.33
CA ARG A 177 0.77 -26.89 -7.01
C ARG A 177 0.56 -25.40 -6.68
N HIS A 178 -0.36 -24.76 -7.38
CA HIS A 178 -0.50 -23.30 -7.32
C HIS A 178 -1.95 -22.80 -7.47
N VAL A 179 -2.14 -21.54 -7.10
CA VAL A 179 -3.34 -20.73 -7.36
C VAL A 179 -2.88 -19.38 -7.92
N PHE A 180 -3.29 -19.09 -9.15
CA PHE A 180 -3.09 -17.78 -9.78
C PHE A 180 -4.39 -16.98 -9.70
N VAL A 181 -4.40 -15.96 -8.84
CA VAL A 181 -5.66 -15.27 -8.49
C VAL A 181 -6.11 -14.31 -9.59
N ASP A 182 -5.20 -13.85 -10.45
CA ASP A 182 -5.56 -13.11 -11.66
C ASP A 182 -6.47 -13.90 -12.58
N ASP A 183 -6.12 -15.16 -12.85
CA ASP A 183 -6.94 -16.02 -13.72
C ASP A 183 -8.35 -16.16 -13.14
N ILE A 184 -8.49 -16.20 -11.82
CA ILE A 184 -9.79 -16.27 -11.12
C ILE A 184 -10.54 -14.95 -11.27
N PHE A 185 -9.91 -13.82 -10.94
CA PHE A 185 -10.54 -12.50 -11.02
C PHE A 185 -10.95 -12.12 -12.45
N LEU A 186 -10.18 -12.53 -13.46
CA LEU A 186 -10.47 -12.28 -14.87
C LEU A 186 -11.61 -13.17 -15.40
N ASN A 187 -11.70 -14.43 -14.92
CA ASN A 187 -12.75 -15.37 -15.35
C ASN A 187 -14.07 -15.17 -14.60
N GLU A 188 -14.03 -14.82 -13.32
CA GLU A 188 -15.20 -14.62 -12.47
C GLU A 188 -15.54 -13.13 -12.39
N LYS A 189 -16.08 -12.55 -13.47
CA LYS A 189 -16.49 -11.13 -13.45
C LYS A 189 -17.58 -10.90 -12.39
N SER A 190 -17.39 -9.87 -11.57
CA SER A 190 -18.32 -9.47 -10.50
C SER A 190 -18.63 -7.98 -10.59
N ASP A 191 -19.83 -7.59 -10.17
CA ASP A 191 -20.21 -6.19 -9.97
C ASP A 191 -19.47 -5.56 -8.79
N GLN A 192 -18.91 -6.38 -7.89
CA GLN A 192 -18.06 -5.95 -6.79
C GLN A 192 -16.61 -5.85 -7.25
N SER A 193 -15.93 -4.74 -6.92
CA SER A 193 -14.53 -4.57 -7.29
C SER A 193 -13.60 -5.41 -6.42
N TYR A 194 -12.60 -6.04 -7.04
CA TYR A 194 -11.56 -6.81 -6.38
C TYR A 194 -10.50 -5.95 -5.69
N PHE A 195 -10.43 -4.65 -6.00
CA PHE A 195 -9.44 -3.72 -5.45
C PHE A 195 -10.11 -2.45 -4.94
N ASN A 196 -9.45 -1.73 -4.03
CA ASN A 196 -9.92 -0.40 -3.67
C ASN A 196 -9.65 0.59 -4.81
N LYS A 197 -10.60 1.52 -5.02
CA LYS A 197 -10.46 2.56 -6.03
C LYS A 197 -9.43 3.64 -5.66
N LYS A 198 -9.29 3.98 -4.37
CA LYS A 198 -8.57 5.20 -3.93
C LYS A 198 -7.75 5.07 -2.64
N TYR A 199 -8.21 4.29 -1.67
CA TYR A 199 -7.66 4.34 -0.30
C TYR A 199 -6.56 3.32 -0.06
N ASP A 200 -6.67 2.16 -0.70
CA ASP A 200 -5.67 1.10 -0.64
C ASP A 200 -5.39 0.59 -2.05
N VAL A 201 -4.44 1.24 -2.71
CA VAL A 201 -4.22 1.07 -4.14
C VAL A 201 -3.48 -0.23 -4.46
N ALA A 202 -2.68 -0.73 -3.52
CA ALA A 202 -1.85 -1.91 -3.68
C ALA A 202 -2.58 -3.21 -3.29
N HIS A 203 -3.58 -3.15 -2.41
CA HIS A 203 -4.25 -4.35 -1.92
C HIS A 203 -5.68 -4.52 -2.44
N TRP A 204 -6.15 -5.76 -2.31
CA TRP A 204 -7.49 -6.15 -2.68
C TRP A 204 -8.53 -5.56 -1.73
N SER A 205 -9.74 -5.37 -2.25
CA SER A 205 -10.91 -5.17 -1.41
C SER A 205 -11.14 -6.40 -0.54
N ASP A 206 -11.92 -6.25 0.53
CA ASP A 206 -12.30 -7.40 1.36
C ASP A 206 -13.03 -8.49 0.54
N TYR A 207 -13.77 -8.09 -0.51
CA TYR A 207 -14.37 -9.03 -1.46
C TYR A 207 -13.29 -9.84 -2.20
N GLY A 208 -12.30 -9.17 -2.79
CA GLY A 208 -11.19 -9.86 -3.46
C GLY A 208 -10.37 -10.74 -2.52
N ARG A 209 -10.18 -10.31 -1.27
CA ARG A 209 -9.52 -11.13 -0.23
C ARG A 209 -10.27 -12.42 0.04
N ILE A 210 -11.60 -12.38 0.22
CA ILE A 210 -12.39 -13.60 0.45
C ILE A 210 -12.32 -14.53 -0.75
N ILE A 211 -12.42 -14.01 -1.97
CA ILE A 211 -12.31 -14.83 -3.20
C ILE A 211 -10.93 -15.49 -3.30
N GLY A 212 -9.84 -14.74 -3.08
CA GLY A 212 -8.49 -15.30 -3.11
C GLY A 212 -8.24 -16.35 -2.02
N VAL A 213 -8.75 -16.13 -0.80
CA VAL A 213 -8.68 -17.14 0.28
C VAL A 213 -9.48 -18.39 -0.10
N ASN A 214 -10.68 -18.22 -0.64
CA ASN A 214 -11.51 -19.34 -1.09
C ASN A 214 -10.85 -20.16 -2.20
N ALA A 215 -10.11 -19.51 -3.09
CA ALA A 215 -9.34 -20.20 -4.13
C ALA A 215 -8.29 -21.14 -3.53
N VAL A 216 -7.53 -20.68 -2.53
CA VAL A 216 -6.53 -21.51 -1.84
C VAL A 216 -7.19 -22.61 -1.00
N LEU A 217 -8.28 -22.29 -0.29
CA LEU A 217 -9.00 -23.31 0.49
C LEU A 217 -9.56 -24.41 -0.40
N LYS A 218 -10.14 -24.04 -1.55
CA LYS A 218 -10.63 -24.99 -2.54
C LYS A 218 -9.50 -25.84 -3.10
N GLU A 219 -8.36 -25.24 -3.43
CA GLU A 219 -7.18 -25.97 -3.90
C GLU A 219 -6.73 -26.98 -2.83
N LEU A 220 -6.67 -26.57 -1.56
CA LEU A 220 -6.41 -27.43 -0.40
C LEU A 220 -7.53 -28.43 -0.07
N SER A 221 -8.62 -28.48 -0.85
CA SER A 221 -9.79 -29.33 -0.59
C SER A 221 -10.45 -29.08 0.77
N LEU A 222 -10.35 -27.84 1.28
CA LEU A 222 -10.99 -27.36 2.51
C LEU A 222 -12.28 -26.60 2.20
N GLY A 223 -13.15 -26.47 3.21
CA GLY A 223 -14.40 -25.72 3.08
C GLY A 223 -14.15 -24.23 2.83
N PRO A 224 -14.80 -23.61 1.82
CA PRO A 224 -14.63 -22.18 1.54
C PRO A 224 -15.31 -21.31 2.60
N LEU A 225 -14.83 -20.07 2.74
CA LEU A 225 -15.47 -19.02 3.51
C LEU A 225 -16.71 -18.47 2.79
N SER A 226 -17.66 -17.98 3.58
CA SER A 226 -18.90 -17.39 3.08
C SER A 226 -18.70 -15.89 2.82
N VAL A 227 -18.78 -15.50 1.54
CA VAL A 227 -18.68 -14.08 1.16
C VAL A 227 -19.69 -13.22 1.91
N THR A 228 -20.93 -13.69 2.09
CA THR A 228 -21.98 -12.91 2.76
C THR A 228 -21.79 -12.84 4.28
N ASN A 229 -21.45 -13.94 4.94
CA ASN A 229 -21.36 -13.97 6.40
C ASN A 229 -20.06 -13.32 6.89
N ASP A 230 -18.94 -13.58 6.22
CA ASP A 230 -17.62 -13.14 6.66
C ASP A 230 -17.39 -11.64 6.41
N PHE A 231 -17.91 -11.11 5.31
CA PHE A 231 -17.86 -9.67 5.02
C PHE A 231 -18.69 -8.86 6.04
N ASN A 232 -19.90 -9.32 6.35
CA ASN A 232 -20.78 -8.67 7.34
C ASN A 232 -20.18 -8.71 8.75
N MET A 233 -19.52 -9.81 9.13
CA MET A 233 -18.85 -9.94 10.43
C MET A 233 -17.76 -8.87 10.60
N TYR A 234 -16.97 -8.62 9.56
CA TYR A 234 -15.91 -7.61 9.59
C TYR A 234 -16.47 -6.18 9.65
N GLU A 235 -17.53 -5.87 8.89
CA GLU A 235 -18.22 -4.57 8.98
C GLU A 235 -18.74 -4.30 10.40
N ILE A 236 -19.29 -5.31 11.08
CA ILE A 236 -19.77 -5.19 12.45
C ILE A 236 -18.60 -4.87 13.40
N VAL A 237 -17.46 -5.56 13.25
CA VAL A 237 -16.26 -5.31 14.07
C VAL A 237 -15.69 -3.91 13.83
N GLN A 238 -15.70 -3.43 12.58
CA GLN A 238 -15.27 -2.07 12.22
C GLN A 238 -16.22 -0.99 12.78
N LYS A 239 -17.55 -1.16 12.63
CA LYS A 239 -18.54 -0.25 13.22
C LYS A 239 -18.42 -0.18 14.74
N ASN A 240 -18.16 -1.30 15.41
CA ASN A 240 -18.02 -1.36 16.85
C ASN A 240 -16.69 -0.78 17.37
N LYS A 241 -15.67 -0.62 16.52
CA LYS A 241 -14.42 0.09 16.87
C LYS A 241 -14.53 1.62 16.78
N LEU A 242 -15.59 2.16 16.15
CA LEU A 242 -15.80 3.60 15.97
C LEU A 242 -16.74 4.26 17.00
N PHE A 243 -17.31 3.50 17.94
CA PHE A 243 -18.13 4.06 19.03
C PHE A 243 -17.74 3.51 20.40
N PRO A 244 -16.70 4.05 21.06
CA PRO A 244 -16.66 3.97 22.51
C PRO A 244 -17.75 4.91 23.06
N ARG A 245 -18.86 4.29 23.52
CA ARG A 245 -19.87 4.82 24.45
C ARG A 245 -19.78 6.32 24.76
N LEU A 246 -20.53 7.15 24.03
CA LEU A 246 -21.15 8.34 24.64
C LEU A 246 -22.59 7.96 25.03
N ARG A 247 -22.73 7.49 26.26
CA ARG A 247 -23.98 7.57 27.02
C ARG A 247 -23.60 7.96 28.44
N LEU A 248 -24.37 8.90 29.00
CA LEU A 248 -24.19 9.65 30.26
C LEU A 248 -23.38 10.93 30.02
N MET A 249 -23.86 12.15 30.28
CA MET A 249 -24.97 12.67 31.08
C MET A 249 -25.47 13.95 30.39
N ILE A 250 -26.76 14.29 30.46
CA ILE A 250 -27.27 15.59 30.93
C ILE A 250 -28.73 15.34 31.37
N SER A 251 -28.94 15.43 32.68
CA SER A 251 -30.17 15.90 33.32
C SER A 251 -30.29 17.41 33.15
#